data_AF-A0A528WVJ8-F1
#
_entry.id   AF-A0A528WVJ8-F1
#
_cell.length_a   1.000
_cell.length_b   1.000
_cell.length_c   1.000
_cell.angle_alpha   90.00
_cell.angle_beta   90.00
_cell.angle_gamma   90.00
#
_symmetry.space_group_name_H-M   'P 1'
#
loop_
_entity.id
_entity.type
_entity.pdbx_description
1 polymer ?
#
loop_
_entity_poly.entity_id
_entity_poly.type
_entity_poly.pdbx_seq_one_letter_code
_entity_poly.pdbx_strand_id
1 'polypeptide(L)' 'MTEDTKQLRQQSYISKLTLTNFRNYAGLSLELGPGAVVLSGDNGAGKTNLLEAISLLTPGRGLRRAPYADVAREGG' A
#
# COMPACT_ATOMS: atom_id res chain seq x y z
N MET A 1 -24.81 -0.69 35.60
CA MET A 1 -24.51 -1.97 34.91
C MET A 1 -24.27 -1.59 33.46
N THR A 2 -23.01 -1.38 33.12
CA THR A 2 -22.52 -0.72 31.91
C THR A 2 -22.64 -1.64 30.70
N GLU A 3 -23.64 -1.41 29.85
CA GLU A 3 -23.64 -1.88 28.47
C GLU A 3 -22.87 -0.88 27.60
N ASP A 4 -21.54 -0.85 27.75
CA ASP A 4 -20.67 -0.32 26.70
C ASP A 4 -20.54 -1.42 25.64
N THR A 5 -21.56 -1.55 24.80
CA THR A 5 -21.42 -2.27 23.53
C THR A 5 -20.32 -1.56 22.76
N LYS A 6 -19.11 -2.15 22.79
CA LYS A 6 -17.99 -1.86 21.91
C LYS A 6 -18.56 -1.66 20.52
N GLN A 7 -18.73 -0.42 20.12
CA GLN A 7 -19.02 -0.07 18.75
C GLN A 7 -17.80 -0.54 17.99
N LEU A 8 -17.90 -1.73 17.38
CA LEU A 8 -16.85 -2.35 16.60
C LEU A 8 -16.52 -1.33 15.51
N ARG A 9 -15.48 -0.53 15.74
CA ARG A 9 -15.03 0.48 14.77
C ARG A 9 -14.76 -0.32 13.50
N GLN A 10 -15.59 -0.14 12.49
CA GLN A 10 -15.32 -0.71 11.18
C GLN A 10 -13.97 -0.13 10.75
N GLN A 11 -12.94 -0.97 10.79
CA GLN A 11 -11.59 -0.57 10.49
C GLN A 11 -11.41 -0.74 8.99
N SER A 12 -11.40 0.38 8.26
CA SER A 12 -11.10 0.38 6.84
C SER A 12 -9.72 -0.23 6.61
N TYR A 13 -9.63 -1.15 5.65
CA TYR A 13 -8.38 -1.77 5.22
C TYR A 13 -8.35 -1.84 3.69
N ILE A 14 -7.16 -1.96 3.12
CA ILE A 14 -7.00 -2.21 1.69
C ILE A 14 -7.26 -3.69 1.47
N SER A 15 -8.34 -4.06 0.78
CA SER A 15 -8.65 -5.45 0.43
C SER A 15 -7.89 -5.94 -0.79
N LYS A 16 -7.54 -5.03 -1.71
CA LYS A 16 -6.79 -5.34 -2.92
C LYS A 16 -5.86 -4.20 -3.32
N LEU A 17 -4.64 -4.54 -3.73
CA LEU A 17 -3.67 -3.62 -4.31
C LEU A 17 -3.22 -4.14 -5.67
N THR A 18 -3.42 -3.36 -6.72
CA THR A 18 -2.90 -3.65 -8.07
C THR A 18 -1.92 -2.55 -8.47
N LEU A 19 -0.74 -2.96 -8.94
CA LEU A 19 0.29 -2.07 -9.48
C LEU A 19 0.54 -2.43 -10.95
N THR A 20 0.65 -1.42 -11.80
CA THR A 20 1.00 -1.55 -13.22
C THR A 20 2.07 -0.54 -13.54
N ASN A 21 3.22 -0.99 -14.07
CA ASN A 21 4.36 -0.13 -14.42
C ASN A 21 4.74 0.88 -13.31
N PHE A 22 4.82 0.39 -12.07
CA PHE A 22 5.10 1.20 -10.89
C PHE A 22 6.47 0.83 -10.31
N ARG A 23 7.41 1.78 -10.27
CA ARG A 23 8.79 1.55 -9.77
C ARG A 23 9.40 0.28 -10.41
N ASN A 24 9.80 -0.71 -9.61
CA ASN A 24 10.36 -1.96 -10.10
C ASN A 24 9.30 -3.04 -10.41
N TYR A 25 8.01 -2.77 -10.24
CA TYR A 25 6.92 -3.70 -10.55
C TYR A 25 6.40 -3.44 -11.97
N ALA A 26 6.63 -4.38 -12.89
CA ALA A 26 5.93 -4.40 -14.18
C ALA A 26 4.43 -4.65 -13.98
N GLY A 27 4.09 -5.60 -13.10
CA GLY A 27 2.74 -5.87 -12.64
C GLY A 27 2.75 -6.55 -11.27
N LEU A 28 1.77 -6.23 -10.44
CA LEU A 28 1.53 -6.90 -9.15
C LEU A 28 0.04 -6.86 -8.82
N SER A 29 -0.52 -7.95 -8.31
CA SER A 29 -1.86 -7.97 -7.73
C SER A 29 -1.83 -8.72 -6.40
N LEU A 30 -2.26 -8.05 -5.33
CA LEU A 30 -2.31 -8.60 -3.97
C LEU A 30 -3.74 -8.51 -3.44
N GLU A 31 -4.27 -9.64 -2.99
CA GLU A 31 -5.47 -9.72 -2.14
C GLU A 31 -5.02 -9.70 -0.68
N LEU A 32 -5.68 -8.90 0.16
CA LEU A 32 -5.30 -8.64 1.55
C LEU A 32 -6.51 -8.84 2.46
N GLY A 33 -6.27 -9.39 3.65
CA GLY A 33 -7.25 -9.50 4.71
C GLY A 33 -7.15 -8.35 5.72
N PRO A 34 -8.14 -8.20 6.61
CA PRO A 34 -8.03 -7.29 7.74
C PRO A 34 -6.90 -7.74 8.69
N GLY A 35 -6.24 -6.78 9.34
CA GLY A 35 -5.17 -7.03 10.31
C GLY A 35 -3.78 -6.58 9.83
N ALA A 36 -2.74 -7.03 10.53
CA ALA A 36 -1.36 -6.67 10.21
C ALA A 36 -0.83 -7.51 9.05
N VAL A 37 -0.16 -6.85 8.10
CA VAL A 37 0.50 -7.49 6.95
C VAL A 37 2.00 -7.26 7.05
N VAL A 38 2.79 -8.33 6.92
CA VAL A 38 4.26 -8.27 6.97
C VAL A 38 4.81 -8.46 5.56
N LEU A 39 5.54 -7.45 5.07
CA LEU A 39 6.29 -7.53 3.81
C LEU A 39 7.71 -8.02 4.10
N SER A 40 8.09 -9.18 3.55
CA SER A 40 9.42 -9.78 3.73
C SER A 40 10.09 -10.05 2.38
N GLY A 41 11.40 -10.28 2.40
CA GLY A 41 12.23 -10.50 1.22
C GLY A 41 13.53 -9.70 1.28
N ASP A 42 14.38 -9.84 0.26
CA ASP A 42 15.71 -9.24 0.23
C ASP A 42 15.71 -7.72 0.07
N ASN A 43 16.86 -7.09 0.34
CA ASN A 43 17.07 -5.68 0.01
C ASN A 43 16.98 -5.48 -1.50
N GLY A 44 16.24 -4.45 -1.94
CA GLY A 44 15.97 -4.22 -3.36
C GLY A 44 14.75 -4.97 -3.92
N ALA A 45 14.11 -5.88 -3.17
CA ALA A 45 12.95 -6.64 -3.64
C ALA A 45 11.67 -5.80 -3.88
N GLY A 46 11.68 -4.49 -3.57
CA GLY A 46 10.52 -3.60 -3.80
C GLY A 46 9.58 -3.42 -2.62
N LYS A 47 9.94 -3.85 -1.40
CA LYS A 47 9.12 -3.68 -0.18
C LYS A 47 8.76 -2.21 0.08
N THR A 48 9.74 -1.31 0.00
CA THR A 48 9.53 0.13 0.17
C THR A 48 8.68 0.73 -0.95
N ASN A 49 8.86 0.27 -2.20
CA ASN A 49 8.04 0.70 -3.33
C ASN A 49 6.57 0.34 -3.11
N LEU A 50 6.29 -0.82 -2.51
CA LEU A 50 4.92 -1.23 -2.19
C LEU A 50 4.28 -0.31 -1.12
N LEU A 51 5.04 0.07 -0.08
CA LEU A 51 4.58 1.05 0.91
C LEU A 51 4.37 2.44 0.28
N GLU A 52 5.19 2.85 -0.68
CA GLU A 52 4.96 4.08 -1.44
C GLU A 52 3.65 4.04 -2.21
N ALA A 53 3.36 2.94 -2.91
CA ALA A 53 2.09 2.80 -3.64
C ALA A 53 0.88 2.94 -2.72
N ILE A 54 0.91 2.29 -1.55
CA ILE A 54 -0.12 2.41 -0.52
C ILE A 54 -0.27 3.88 -0.07
N SER A 55 0.83 4.59 0.11
CA SER A 55 0.78 5.98 0.57
C SER A 55 0.12 6.94 -0.41
N LEU A 56 0.09 6.62 -1.70
CA LEU A 56 -0.60 7.40 -2.72
C LEU A 56 -2.12 7.30 -2.62
N LEU A 57 -2.65 6.27 -1.93
CA LEU A 57 -4.08 6.12 -1.66
C LEU A 57 -4.56 7.02 -0.51
N THR A 58 -3.63 7.64 0.23
CA THR A 58 -3.93 8.59 1.32
C THR A 58 -4.01 10.01 0.75
N PRO A 59 -4.92 10.89 1.22
CA PRO A 59 -4.96 12.28 0.77
C PRO A 59 -3.59 12.97 0.94
N GLY A 60 -3.00 13.48 -0.15
CA GLY A 60 -1.68 14.13 -0.13
C GLY A 60 -0.76 13.69 -1.27
N ARG A 61 0.57 13.80 -1.07
CA ARG A 61 1.60 13.48 -2.08
C ARG A 61 2.33 12.15 -1.83
N GLY A 62 1.77 11.26 -1.02
CA GLY A 62 2.43 10.01 -0.60
C GLY A 62 3.69 10.22 0.29
N LEU A 63 4.29 9.11 0.75
CA LEU A 63 5.37 9.06 1.75
C LEU A 63 6.64 9.82 1.33
N ARG A 64 6.95 9.88 0.03
CA ARG A 64 8.17 10.53 -0.48
C ARG A 64 7.94 11.90 -1.10
N ARG A 65 6.70 12.39 -1.19
CA ARG A 65 6.34 13.60 -1.96
C ARG A 65 6.92 13.61 -3.39
N ALA A 66 7.13 12.43 -3.97
CA ALA A 66 7.82 12.30 -5.26
C ALA A 66 6.92 12.82 -6.40
N PRO A 67 7.48 13.55 -7.38
CA PRO A 67 6.80 13.83 -8.65
C PRO A 67 6.26 12.54 -9.28
N TYR A 68 5.05 12.58 -9.85
CA TYR A 68 4.45 11.40 -10.51
C TYR A 68 5.35 10.78 -11.58
N ALA A 69 6.15 11.60 -12.27
CA ALA A 69 7.12 11.15 -13.27
C ALA A 69 8.16 10.18 -12.69
N ASP A 70 8.59 10.38 -11.44
CA ASP A 70 9.61 9.55 -10.80
C ASP A 70 9.03 8.18 -10.40
N VAL A 71 7.71 8.11 -10.22
CA VAL A 71 6.99 6.91 -9.76
C VAL A 71 6.82 5.88 -10.88
N ALA A 72 6.83 6.33 -12.13
CA ALA A 72 6.76 5.48 -13.30
C ALA A 72 7.95 4.50 -13.34
N ARG A 73 7.70 3.27 -13.78
CA ARG A 73 8.76 2.30 -14.04
C ARG A 73 9.64 2.77 -15.21
N GLU A 74 10.95 2.70 -15.05
CA GLU A 74 11.89 2.98 -16.16
C GLU A 74 11.76 1.93 -17.27
N GLY A 75 11.61 2.40 -18.52
CA GLY A 75 11.48 1.56 -19.71
C GLY A 75 10.10 0.91 -19.90
N GLY A 76 9.04 1.55 -19.41
CA GLY A 76 7.63 1.18 -19.61
C GLY A 76 6.98 1.97 -20.74
#